data_AF-A0A7C7YSQ5-F1
#
_entry.id   AF-A0A7C7YSQ5-F1
#
_cell.length_a   1.000
_cell.length_b   1.000
_cell.length_c   1.000
_cell.angle_alpha   90.00
_cell.angle_beta   90.00
_cell.angle_gamma   90.00
#
_symmetry.space_group_name_H-M   'P 1'
#
loop_
_entity.id
_entity.type
_entity.pdbx_description
1 polymer ?
#
loop_
_entity_poly.entity_id
_entity_poly.type
_entity_poly.pdbx_seq_one_letter_code
_entity_poly.pdbx_strand_id
1 'polypeptide(L)'
;MLDVDIEDQLVEKTGGKLQLTALMQKRLVELKRGARPLVVIDSVDLQDIVVQEILQDKVVLAELEANEVHFFEDARKLKDGSSDDEKDVYGSDLKKVKEERIKELSEFLNPTKE
;
A
#
# COMPACT_ATOMS: atom_id res chain seq x y z
N MET A 1 10.35 3.10 24.78
CA MET A 1 11.25 4.07 24.13
C MET A 1 12.52 3.29 23.83
N LEU A 2 12.94 3.18 22.57
CA LEU A 2 14.20 2.51 22.25
C LEU A 2 15.32 3.34 22.87
N ASP A 3 16.35 2.68 23.41
CA ASP A 3 17.52 3.37 23.90
C ASP A 3 18.18 4.12 22.73
N VAL A 4 18.59 5.37 22.98
CA VAL A 4 19.12 6.27 21.94
C VAL A 4 20.33 5.64 21.24
N ASP A 5 21.19 4.96 22.00
CA ASP A 5 22.37 4.27 21.47
C ASP A 5 22.01 3.11 20.53
N ILE A 6 20.87 2.46 20.73
CA ILE A 6 20.38 1.37 19.87
C ILE A 6 19.78 1.97 18.60
N GLU A 7 19.03 3.07 18.70
CA GLU A 7 18.51 3.77 17.53
C GLU A 7 19.64 4.23 16.62
N ASP A 8 20.69 4.84 17.16
CA ASP A 8 21.82 5.33 16.37
C ASP A 8 22.54 4.18 15.65
N GLN A 9 22.74 3.04 16.32
CA GLN A 9 23.30 1.83 15.69
C GLN A 9 22.40 1.27 14.56
N LEU A 10 21.09 1.25 14.77
CA LEU A 10 20.13 0.82 13.75
C LEU A 10 20.18 1.74 12.53
N VAL A 11 20.27 3.06 12.75
CA VAL A 11 20.34 4.06 11.68
C VAL A 11 21.63 3.91 10.88
N GLU A 12 22.78 3.70 11.54
CA GLU A 12 24.06 3.46 10.88
C GLU A 12 24.04 2.17 10.03
N LYS A 13 23.44 1.09 10.56
CA LYS A 13 23.29 -0.19 9.85
C LYS A 13 22.36 -0.11 8.63
N THR A 14 21.26 0.63 8.72
CA THR A 14 20.24 0.71 7.66
C THR A 14 20.50 1.80 6.61
N GLY A 15 21.45 2.70 6.86
CA GLY A 15 21.81 3.79 5.95
C GLY A 15 21.02 5.09 6.14
N GLY A 16 20.19 5.18 7.19
CA GLY A 16 19.47 6.41 7.55
C GLY A 16 18.11 6.19 8.21
N LYS A 17 17.56 7.24 8.85
CA LYS A 17 16.28 7.16 9.59
C LYS A 17 15.07 6.80 8.71
N LEU A 18 15.04 7.29 7.47
CA LEU A 18 13.95 6.99 6.52
C LEU A 18 13.98 5.52 6.10
N GLN A 19 15.18 5.00 5.83
CA GLN A 19 15.41 3.60 5.48
C GLN A 19 15.08 2.67 6.65
N LEU A 20 15.50 3.04 7.88
CA LEU A 20 15.12 2.33 9.10
C LEU A 20 13.60 2.23 9.25
N THR A 21 12.89 3.36 9.08
CA THR A 21 11.43 3.41 9.23
C THR A 21 10.76 2.52 8.18
N ALA A 22 11.19 2.60 6.91
CA ALA A 22 10.66 1.78 5.84
C ALA A 22 10.92 0.28 6.08
N LEU A 23 12.13 -0.07 6.51
CA LEU A 23 12.51 -1.45 6.81
C LEU A 23 11.70 -2.02 7.99
N MET A 24 11.58 -1.24 9.07
CA MET A 24 10.76 -1.61 10.23
C MET A 24 9.31 -1.86 9.81
N GLN A 25 8.72 -0.96 9.01
CA GLN A 25 7.34 -1.09 8.54
C GLN A 25 7.15 -2.32 7.65
N LYS A 26 8.03 -2.53 6.66
CA LYS A 26 7.98 -3.70 5.77
C LYS A 26 8.04 -5.00 6.57
N ARG A 27 8.99 -5.10 7.50
CA ARG A 27 9.18 -6.30 8.31
C ARG A 27 8.02 -6.55 9.29
N LEU A 28 7.50 -5.50 9.93
CA LEU A 28 6.32 -5.60 10.80
C LEU A 28 5.11 -6.17 10.05
N VAL A 29 4.90 -5.75 8.80
CA VAL A 29 3.80 -6.26 7.96
C VAL A 29 4.01 -7.73 7.62
N GLU A 30 5.23 -8.16 7.31
CA GLU A 30 5.55 -9.58 7.06
C GLU A 30 5.27 -10.45 8.29
N LEU A 31 5.74 -10.02 9.46
CA LEU A 31 5.49 -10.75 10.71
C LEU A 31 3.99 -10.83 11.03
N LYS A 32 3.24 -9.73 10.84
CA LYS A 32 1.78 -9.72 10.99
C LYS A 32 1.05 -10.64 9.99
N ARG A 33 1.63 -10.88 8.82
CA ARG A 33 1.12 -11.83 7.81
C ARG A 33 1.47 -13.29 8.14
N GLY A 34 2.17 -13.55 9.24
CA GLY A 34 2.54 -14.89 9.68
C GLY A 34 3.92 -15.34 9.21
N ALA A 35 4.78 -14.43 8.74
CA ALA A 35 6.18 -14.75 8.51
C ALA A 35 6.85 -15.19 9.82
N ARG A 36 7.79 -16.12 9.73
CA ARG A 36 8.53 -16.58 10.90
C ARG A 36 9.60 -15.54 11.29
N PRO A 37 9.78 -15.28 12.60
CA PRO A 37 10.95 -14.56 13.10
C PRO A 37 12.23 -15.26 12.67
N LEU A 38 13.22 -14.48 12.25
CA LEU A 38 14.55 -14.95 11.85
C LEU A 38 15.49 -15.07 13.05
N VAL A 39 15.14 -14.46 14.17
CA VAL A 39 15.85 -14.54 15.44
C VAL A 39 14.92 -15.15 16.48
N VAL A 40 15.45 -16.08 17.26
CA VAL A 40 14.75 -16.64 18.41
C VAL A 40 14.91 -15.67 19.58
N ILE A 41 13.82 -15.02 19.97
CA ILE A 41 13.75 -14.21 21.18
C ILE A 41 12.53 -14.60 22.00
N ASP A 42 12.64 -14.43 23.31
CA ASP A 42 11.56 -14.70 24.27
C ASP A 42 10.51 -13.57 24.33
N SER A 43 10.66 -12.53 23.50
CA SER A 43 9.69 -11.43 23.41
C SER A 43 8.56 -11.76 22.43
N VAL A 44 7.34 -11.39 22.82
CA VAL A 44 6.13 -11.50 21.99
C VAL A 44 5.92 -10.22 21.16
N ASP A 45 6.62 -9.13 21.50
CA ASP A 45 6.47 -7.87 20.77
C ASP A 45 7.17 -7.95 19.41
N LEU A 46 6.38 -7.73 18.35
CA LEU A 46 6.87 -7.70 16.98
C LEU A 46 7.90 -6.59 16.78
N GLN A 47 7.78 -5.46 17.48
CA GLN A 47 8.77 -4.37 17.36
C GLN A 47 10.15 -4.80 17.85
N ASP A 48 10.21 -5.48 18.99
CA ASP A 48 11.44 -6.00 19.54
C ASP A 48 12.08 -7.05 18.62
N ILE A 49 11.26 -7.93 18.04
CA ILE A 49 11.72 -8.92 17.04
C ILE A 49 12.40 -8.22 15.87
N VAL A 50 11.76 -7.20 15.30
CA VAL A 50 12.30 -6.48 14.15
C VAL A 50 13.60 -5.76 14.50
N VAL A 51 13.68 -5.12 15.66
CA VAL A 51 14.91 -4.44 16.11
C VAL A 51 16.06 -5.45 16.26
N GLN A 52 15.81 -6.60 16.89
CA GLN A 52 16.83 -7.64 17.06
C GLN A 52 17.26 -8.26 15.72
N GLU A 53 16.33 -8.45 14.78
CA GLU A 53 16.65 -8.93 13.44
C GLU A 53 17.56 -7.97 12.67
N ILE A 54 17.34 -6.65 12.79
CA ILE A 54 18.19 -5.63 12.15
C ILE A 54 19.55 -5.55 12.86
N LEU A 55 19.58 -5.59 14.20
CA LEU A 55 20.85 -5.56 14.97
C LEU A 55 21.76 -6.75 14.63
N GLN A 56 21.18 -7.93 14.39
CA GLN A 56 21.89 -9.15 14.01
C GLN A 56 22.14 -9.28 12.50
N ASP A 57 21.91 -8.23 11.73
CA ASP A 57 22.09 -8.18 10.27
C ASP A 57 21.35 -9.30 9.52
N LYS A 58 20.19 -9.74 10.05
CA LYS A 58 19.33 -10.78 9.42
C LYS A 58 18.34 -10.19 8.44
N VAL A 59 17.99 -8.92 8.63
CA VAL A 59 17.04 -8.17 7.79
C VAL A 59 17.75 -6.94 7.28
N VAL A 60 17.84 -6.82 5.96
CA VAL A 60 18.46 -5.69 5.25
C VAL A 60 17.52 -5.22 4.15
N LEU A 61 17.62 -3.94 3.79
CA LEU A 61 17.03 -3.46 2.56
C LEU A 61 17.81 -4.08 1.39
N ALA A 62 17.13 -4.90 0.60
CA ALA A 62 17.70 -5.37 -0.66
C ALA A 62 17.90 -4.17 -1.60
N GLU A 63 18.88 -4.30 -2.52
CA GLU A 63 18.92 -3.41 -3.68
C GLU A 63 17.56 -3.51 -4.38
N LEU A 64 16.97 -2.35 -4.71
CA LEU A 64 15.67 -2.30 -5.38
C LEU A 64 15.70 -3.21 -6.61
N GLU A 65 15.06 -4.36 -6.51
CA GLU A 65 14.89 -5.23 -7.67
C GLU A 65 14.02 -4.47 -8.69
N ALA A 66 14.23 -4.74 -9.99
CA ALA A 66 13.54 -4.03 -11.07
C ALA A 66 11.99 -4.02 -10.92
N ASN A 67 11.42 -5.00 -10.20
CA ASN A 67 9.99 -5.06 -9.89
C ASN A 67 9.50 -4.01 -8.88
N GLU A 68 10.37 -3.48 -8.01
CA GLU A 68 10.03 -2.40 -7.06
C GLU A 68 10.13 -1.00 -7.71
N VAL A 69 10.73 -0.88 -8.90
CA VAL A 69 10.81 0.38 -9.67
C VAL A 69 9.42 0.84 -10.12
N HIS A 70 8.55 -0.10 -10.52
CA HIS A 70 7.17 0.19 -10.87
C HIS A 70 6.38 0.74 -9.68
N PHE A 71 6.75 0.41 -8.44
CA PHE A 71 6.08 0.92 -7.25
C PHE A 71 6.27 2.44 -7.08
N PHE A 72 7.45 2.95 -7.42
CA PHE A 72 7.72 4.39 -7.43
C PHE A 72 7.03 5.09 -8.61
N GLU A 73 6.94 4.45 -9.77
CA GLU A 73 6.16 4.97 -10.91
C GLU A 73 4.67 5.02 -10.59
N ASP A 74 4.12 3.98 -9.99
CA ASP A 74 2.71 3.89 -9.63
C ASP A 74 2.38 4.90 -8.53
N ALA A 75 3.24 5.06 -7.52
CA ALA A 75 3.09 6.09 -6.50
C ALA A 75 3.17 7.51 -7.09
N ARG A 76 4.02 7.73 -8.12
CA ARG A 76 4.06 9.02 -8.86
C ARG A 76 2.80 9.24 -9.68
N LYS A 77 2.28 8.22 -10.38
CA LYS A 77 1.01 8.28 -11.12
C LYS A 77 -0.17 8.63 -10.21
N LEU A 78 -0.20 8.08 -8.99
CA LEU A 78 -1.20 8.41 -7.97
C LEU A 78 -1.05 9.84 -7.43
N LYS A 79 0.16 10.38 -7.38
CA LYS A 79 0.44 11.74 -6.88
C LYS A 79 0.20 12.83 -7.92
N ASP A 80 0.52 12.57 -9.18
CA ASP A 80 0.37 13.50 -10.31
C ASP A 80 -1.02 13.42 -10.94
N GLY A 81 -2.07 13.23 -10.13
CA GLY A 81 -3.46 13.10 -10.57
C GLY A 81 -3.85 14.10 -11.66
N SER A 82 -3.71 13.65 -12.91
CA SER A 82 -4.16 14.27 -14.14
C SER A 82 -4.78 13.17 -14.99
N SER A 83 -6.09 12.97 -14.75
CA SER A 83 -7.16 12.65 -15.72
C SER A 83 -6.86 11.64 -16.86
N ASP A 84 -7.49 10.45 -16.83
CA ASP A 84 -8.77 10.20 -17.53
C ASP A 84 -9.20 8.72 -17.62
N ASP A 85 -8.33 7.73 -17.36
CA ASP A 85 -8.63 6.36 -17.84
C ASP A 85 -9.41 5.40 -16.91
N GLU A 86 -9.86 5.81 -15.71
CA GLU A 86 -10.58 4.91 -14.78
C GLU A 86 -12.05 5.29 -14.47
N LYS A 87 -12.69 6.15 -15.27
CA LYS A 87 -14.14 6.46 -15.11
C LYS A 87 -15.07 5.84 -16.14
N ASP A 88 -14.55 5.13 -17.15
CA ASP A 88 -15.38 4.70 -18.28
C ASP A 88 -16.08 3.36 -18.11
N VAL A 89 -15.65 2.52 -17.16
CA VAL A 89 -16.28 1.20 -16.96
C VAL A 89 -17.62 1.32 -16.22
N TYR A 90 -17.70 2.12 -15.15
CA TYR A 90 -18.95 2.26 -14.37
C TYR A 90 -19.87 3.36 -14.90
N GLY A 91 -19.30 4.41 -15.52
CA GLY A 91 -20.07 5.54 -16.04
C GLY A 91 -20.93 5.19 -17.26
N SER A 92 -20.43 4.31 -18.12
CA SER A 92 -21.12 3.88 -19.33
C SER A 92 -22.41 3.09 -19.01
N ASP A 93 -22.36 2.18 -18.03
CA ASP A 93 -23.53 1.42 -17.60
C ASP A 93 -24.55 2.28 -16.84
N LEU A 94 -24.08 3.18 -15.95
CA LEU A 94 -24.99 4.07 -15.24
C LEU A 94 -25.72 5.05 -16.17
N LYS A 95 -25.05 5.48 -17.25
CA LYS A 95 -25.64 6.35 -18.28
C LYS A 95 -26.70 5.60 -19.10
N LYS A 96 -26.44 4.35 -19.49
CA LYS A 96 -27.44 3.48 -20.16
C LYS A 96 -28.67 3.26 -19.29
N VAL A 97 -28.48 2.90 -18.02
CA VAL A 97 -29.60 2.66 -17.09
C VAL A 97 -30.43 3.93 -16.88
N LYS A 98 -29.79 5.11 -16.83
CA LYS A 98 -30.52 6.39 -16.74
C LYS A 98 -31.30 6.70 -18.01
N GLU A 99 -30.72 6.50 -19.19
CA GLU A 99 -31.40 6.72 -20.47
C GLU A 99 -32.60 5.78 -20.66
N GLU A 100 -32.46 4.50 -20.30
CA GLU A 100 -33.55 3.51 -20.33
C GLU A 100 -34.69 3.92 -19.39
N ARG A 101 -34.39 4.28 -18.14
CA ARG A 101 -35.43 4.74 -17.20
C ARG A 101 -36.10 6.03 -17.64
N ILE A 102 -35.37 6.97 -18.24
CA ILE A 102 -35.96 8.21 -18.77
C ILE A 102 -36.88 7.88 -19.96
N LYS A 103 -36.49 6.94 -20.82
CA LYS A 103 -37.31 6.49 -21.94
C LYS A 103 -38.60 5.81 -21.47
N GLU A 104 -38.51 4.87 -20.54
CA GLU A 104 -39.68 4.20 -19.93
C GLU A 104 -40.62 5.21 -19.26
N LEU A 105 -40.08 6.16 -18.50
CA LEU A 105 -40.87 7.22 -17.87
C LEU A 105 -41.55 8.12 -18.91
N SER A 106 -40.86 8.46 -19.99
CA SER A 106 -41.43 9.25 -21.09
C SER A 106 -42.54 8.50 -21.82
N GLU A 107 -42.40 7.19 -22.02
CA GLU A 107 -43.41 6.32 -22.63
C GLU A 107 -44.65 6.18 -21.72
N PHE A 108 -44.43 6.15 -20.40
CA PHE A 108 -45.51 6.11 -19.41
C PHE A 108 -46.25 7.45 -19.26
N LEU A 109 -45.54 8.58 -19.42
CA LEU A 109 -46.10 9.93 -19.30
C LEU A 109 -46.75 10.45 -20.59
N ASN A 110 -46.32 9.96 -21.76
CA ASN A 110 -47.00 10.16 -23.03
C ASN A 110 -47.57 8.81 -23.53
N PRO A 111 -48.64 8.27 -22.90
CA PRO A 111 -49.43 7.30 -23.62
C PRO A 111 -49.95 8.04 -24.84
N THR A 112 -49.54 7.63 -26.03
CA THR A 112 -50.19 8.09 -27.27
C THR A 112 -51.68 7.85 -27.07
N LYS A 113 -52.42 8.94 -26.83
CA LYS A 113 -53.84 8.98 -27.15
C LYS A 113 -53.95 8.55 -28.61
N GLU A 114 -54.90 7.67 -28.87
CA GLU A 114 -55.40 7.34 -30.21
C GLU A 114 -55.35 8.53 -31.18
#